data_AF-U6G779-F1
#
_entry.id   AF-U6G779-F1
#
_cell.length_a   1.000
_cell.length_b   1.000
_cell.length_c   1.000
_cell.angle_alpha   90.00
_cell.angle_beta   90.00
_cell.angle_gamma   90.00
#
_symmetry.space_group_name_H-M   'P 1'
#
loop_
_entity.id
_entity.type
_entity.pdbx_description
1 polymer ?
#
loop_
_entity_poly.entity_id
_entity_poly.type
_entity_poly.pdbx_seq_one_letter_code
_entity_poly.pdbx_strand_id
1 'polypeptide(L)'
;MLRVRTLATRCLDLRFEKLSVNAMKMRMRQIAAAENLTVSDDVLTQIAETSGGDMRQCVGQLQMLSMQSHHQQKTKEESSAPTSAKDTQVQLGPFECCKLLLDSKSSSKLSVRDKMDLFFVDYDMIPLLIHVR
;
A
#
# COMPACT_ATOMS: atom_id res chain seq x y z
N MET A 1 -8.68 24.69 -1.63
CA MET A 1 -8.02 25.44 -2.73
C MET A 1 -6.99 26.38 -2.12
N LEU A 2 -5.68 26.09 -2.24
CA LEU A 2 -4.66 27.01 -1.73
C LEU A 2 -4.73 28.35 -2.47
N ARG A 3 -4.75 29.47 -1.73
CA ARG A 3 -4.74 30.83 -2.27
C ARG A 3 -3.32 31.22 -2.75
N VAL A 4 -2.86 30.63 -3.85
CA VAL A 4 -1.51 30.90 -4.42
C VAL A 4 -1.54 31.99 -5.51
N ARG A 5 -2.71 32.61 -5.74
CA ARG A 5 -2.94 33.56 -6.85
C ARG A 5 -2.00 34.77 -6.86
N THR A 6 -1.56 35.25 -5.71
CA THR A 6 -0.63 36.40 -5.59
C THR A 6 0.84 36.02 -5.83
N LEU A 7 1.18 34.74 -5.68
CA LEU A 7 2.53 34.22 -5.89
C LEU A 7 2.74 33.78 -7.35
N ALA A 8 1.70 33.30 -8.02
CA ALA A 8 1.76 32.88 -9.41
C ALA A 8 2.20 34.00 -10.38
N THR A 9 2.01 35.28 -10.02
CA THR A 9 2.45 36.43 -10.82
C THR A 9 3.86 36.92 -10.48
N ARG A 10 4.42 36.52 -9.33
CA ARG A 10 5.72 36.99 -8.82
C ARG A 10 6.80 35.93 -8.79
N CYS A 11 6.43 34.65 -8.94
CA CYS A 11 7.33 33.52 -8.83
C CYS A 11 7.26 32.65 -10.10
N LEU A 12 8.37 31.97 -10.40
CA LEU A 12 8.43 30.96 -11.45
C LEU A 12 7.64 29.71 -11.04
N ASP A 13 6.65 29.32 -11.84
CA ASP A 13 5.88 28.09 -11.65
C ASP A 13 6.68 26.88 -12.17
N LEU A 14 7.32 26.15 -11.24
CA LEU A 14 7.98 24.88 -11.55
C LEU A 14 7.00 23.73 -11.32
N ARG A 15 6.59 23.10 -12.42
CA ARG A 15 5.67 21.95 -12.39
C ARG A 15 6.46 20.67 -12.25
N PHE A 16 6.14 19.92 -11.21
CA PHE A 16 6.68 18.58 -11.00
C PHE A 16 5.70 17.56 -11.57
N GLU A 17 6.19 16.72 -12.47
CA GLU A 17 5.45 15.58 -12.98
C GLU A 17 5.73 14.34 -12.12
N LYS A 18 4.79 13.40 -12.18
CA LYS A 18 4.95 12.10 -11.54
C LYS A 18 6.13 11.36 -12.17
N LEU A 19 6.88 10.63 -11.36
CA LEU A 19 7.98 9.84 -11.87
C LEU A 19 7.47 8.67 -12.71
N SER A 20 8.15 8.39 -13.82
CA SER A 20 7.93 7.16 -14.59
C SER A 20 8.26 5.93 -13.73
N VAL A 21 7.54 4.83 -13.97
CA VAL A 21 7.76 3.53 -13.32
C VAL A 21 9.23 3.09 -13.45
N ASN A 22 9.86 3.30 -14.60
CA ASN A 22 11.26 2.94 -14.81
C ASN A 22 12.23 3.76 -13.95
N ALA A 23 11.96 5.07 -13.79
CA ALA A 23 12.78 5.94 -12.95
C ALA A 23 12.66 5.56 -11.47
N MET A 24 11.44 5.23 -11.02
CA MET A 24 11.20 4.73 -9.66
C MET A 24 11.94 3.41 -9.41
N LYS A 25 11.84 2.43 -10.32
CA LYS A 25 12.56 1.15 -10.20
C LYS A 25 14.07 1.35 -10.09
N MET A 26 14.66 2.19 -10.94
CA MET A 26 16.10 2.48 -10.86
C MET A 26 16.48 3.06 -9.51
N ARG A 27 15.69 4.01 -8.99
CA ARG A 27 15.97 4.63 -7.68
C ARG A 27 15.80 3.64 -6.53
N MET A 28 14.78 2.78 -6.60
CA MET A 28 14.55 1.73 -5.60
C MET A 28 15.68 0.70 -5.57
N ARG A 29 16.21 0.29 -6.74
CA ARG A 29 17.39 -0.61 -6.79
C ARG A 29 18.62 0.00 -6.12
N GLN A 30 18.85 1.31 -6.30
CA GLN A 30 19.94 2.01 -5.63
C GLN A 30 19.77 2.02 -4.11
N ILE A 31 18.55 2.27 -3.62
CA ILE A 31 18.24 2.26 -2.18
C ILE A 31 18.41 0.85 -1.62
N ALA A 32 17.86 -0.16 -2.28
CA ALA A 32 17.98 -1.56 -1.86
C ALA A 32 19.45 -2.00 -1.79
N ALA A 33 20.27 -1.62 -2.78
CA ALA A 33 21.71 -1.90 -2.75
C ALA A 33 22.43 -1.18 -1.59
N ALA A 34 22.07 0.07 -1.28
CA ALA A 34 22.65 0.83 -0.18
C ALA A 34 22.27 0.25 1.20
N GLU A 35 21.06 -0.31 1.32
CA GLU A 35 20.55 -0.92 2.55
C GLU A 35 20.86 -2.42 2.68
N ASN A 36 21.63 -2.99 1.74
CA ASN A 36 21.91 -4.43 1.64
C ASN A 36 20.64 -5.31 1.62
N LEU A 37 19.57 -4.80 1.01
CA LEU A 37 18.30 -5.49 0.87
C LEU A 37 18.25 -6.23 -0.47
N THR A 38 18.03 -7.54 -0.43
CA THR A 38 17.81 -8.36 -1.63
C THR A 38 16.33 -8.40 -2.00
N VAL A 39 15.93 -7.59 -2.99
CA VAL A 39 14.53 -7.54 -3.51
C VAL A 39 14.51 -7.98 -4.98
N SER A 40 13.53 -8.79 -5.36
CA SER A 40 13.33 -9.20 -6.76
C SER A 40 12.76 -8.06 -7.61
N ASP A 41 13.08 -8.07 -8.91
CA ASP A 41 12.67 -6.98 -9.80
C ASP A 41 11.15 -6.91 -10.05
N ASP A 42 10.47 -8.05 -9.96
CA ASP A 42 9.02 -8.14 -10.07
C ASP A 42 8.33 -7.40 -8.93
N VAL A 43 8.84 -7.56 -7.71
CA VAL A 43 8.32 -6.86 -6.52
C VAL A 43 8.54 -5.36 -6.63
N LEU A 44 9.71 -4.93 -7.13
CA LEU A 44 9.97 -3.51 -7.39
C LEU A 44 9.02 -2.93 -8.43
N THR A 45 8.65 -3.72 -9.45
CA THR A 45 7.68 -3.31 -10.47
C THR A 45 6.29 -3.15 -9.88
N GLN A 46 5.83 -4.11 -9.05
CA GLN A 46 4.54 -4.03 -8.39
C GLN A 46 4.42 -2.84 -7.42
N ILE A 47 5.46 -2.56 -6.64
CA ILE A 47 5.51 -1.40 -5.73
C ILE A 47 5.41 -0.09 -6.52
N ALA A 48 6.15 0.01 -7.63
CA ALA A 48 6.16 1.19 -8.48
C ALA A 48 4.80 1.43 -9.17
N GLU A 49 4.09 0.36 -9.56
CA GLU A 49 2.73 0.44 -10.11
C GLU A 49 1.70 0.84 -9.06
N THR A 50 1.78 0.25 -7.87
CA THR A 50 0.83 0.51 -6.76
C THR A 50 0.99 1.93 -6.21
N SER A 51 2.21 2.46 -6.17
CA SER A 51 2.49 3.80 -5.63
C SER A 51 2.11 4.93 -6.59
N GLY A 52 1.74 4.64 -7.85
CA GLY A 52 1.16 5.62 -8.77
C GLY A 52 2.02 6.86 -9.06
N GLY A 53 3.35 6.74 -8.94
CA GLY A 53 4.32 7.82 -9.17
C GLY A 53 4.82 8.54 -7.92
N ASP A 54 4.41 8.13 -6.71
CA ASP A 54 4.87 8.69 -5.43
C ASP A 54 6.07 7.92 -4.87
N MET A 55 7.26 8.54 -4.92
CA MET A 55 8.49 7.94 -4.42
C MET A 55 8.48 7.72 -2.89
N ARG A 56 7.75 8.54 -2.12
CA ARG A 56 7.67 8.38 -0.66
C ARG A 56 6.92 7.09 -0.31
N GLN A 57 5.83 6.81 -1.01
CA GLN A 57 5.08 5.56 -0.81
C GLN A 57 5.93 4.34 -1.19
N CYS A 58 6.66 4.39 -2.31
CA CYS A 58 7.58 3.32 -2.71
C CYS A 58 8.61 2.99 -1.62
N VAL A 59 9.25 4.01 -1.03
CA VAL A 59 10.26 3.82 0.02
C VAL A 59 9.62 3.26 1.29
N GLY A 60 8.43 3.73 1.66
CA GLY A 60 7.69 3.18 2.81
C GLY A 60 7.36 1.70 2.65
N GLN A 61 6.97 1.27 1.44
CA GLN A 61 6.73 -0.14 1.14
C GLN A 61 8.02 -0.97 1.22
N LEU A 62 9.14 -0.46 0.70
CA LEU A 62 10.45 -1.12 0.84
C LEU A 62 10.87 -1.27 2.31
N GLN A 63 10.67 -0.25 3.13
CA GLN A 63 10.97 -0.29 4.55
C GLN A 63 10.11 -1.34 5.27
N MET A 64 8.83 -1.42 4.93
CA MET A 64 7.93 -2.45 5.48
C MET A 64 8.40 -3.87 5.13
N LEU A 65 8.84 -4.09 3.89
CA LEU A 65 9.41 -5.38 3.46
C LEU A 65 10.70 -5.72 4.21
N SER A 66 11.58 -4.74 4.41
CA SER A 66 12.81 -4.91 5.20
C SER A 66 12.49 -5.33 6.64
N MET A 67 11.53 -4.66 7.29
CA MET A 67 11.10 -4.99 8.66
C MET A 67 10.51 -6.40 8.77
N GLN A 68 9.71 -6.83 7.78
CA GLN A 68 9.16 -8.19 7.74
C GLN A 68 10.27 -9.24 7.58
N SER A 69 11.27 -8.95 6.74
CA SER A 69 12.42 -9.83 6.50
C SER A 69 13.25 -10.04 7.77
N HIS A 70 13.52 -8.95 8.51
CA HIS A 70 14.21 -9.01 9.80
C HIS A 70 13.40 -9.75 10.87
N HIS A 71 12.08 -9.56 10.89
CA HIS A 71 11.22 -10.31 11.82
C HIS A 71 11.27 -11.81 11.53
N GLN A 72 11.15 -12.23 10.27
CA GLN A 72 11.22 -13.65 9.90
C GLN A 72 12.57 -14.32 10.22
N GLN A 73 13.69 -13.60 10.09
CA GLN A 73 14.99 -14.11 10.50
C GLN A 73 15.07 -14.31 12.02
N LYS A 74 14.51 -13.37 12.80
CA LYS A 74 14.50 -13.43 14.27
C LYS A 74 13.59 -14.54 14.80
N THR A 75 12.46 -14.82 14.15
CA THR A 75 11.55 -15.91 14.54
C THR A 75 12.04 -17.30 14.12
N LYS A 76 13.03 -17.42 13.23
CA LYS A 76 13.59 -18.71 12.82
C LYS A 76 14.50 -19.35 13.88
N GLU A 77 15.04 -18.57 14.80
CA GLU A 77 15.89 -19.06 15.90
C GLU A 77 15.07 -19.47 17.15
N GLU A 78 13.84 -18.97 17.27
CA GLU A 78 12.96 -19.24 18.42
C GLU A 78 11.60 -19.78 17.96
N SER A 79 11.54 -21.09 17.72
CA SER A 79 10.33 -21.91 17.71
C SER A 79 9.31 -21.75 16.57
N SER A 80 8.95 -22.92 16.04
CA SER A 80 7.84 -23.21 15.14
C SER A 80 6.48 -22.79 15.69
N ALA A 81 5.99 -21.61 15.31
CA ALA A 81 4.57 -21.27 15.39
C ALA A 81 4.12 -20.61 14.07
N PRO A 82 3.11 -21.15 13.37
CA PRO A 82 2.58 -20.51 12.18
C PRO A 82 1.73 -19.31 12.62
N THR A 83 2.35 -18.16 12.86
CA THR A 83 1.65 -16.86 12.86
C THR A 83 1.34 -16.45 11.41
N SER A 84 0.71 -17.36 10.66
CA SER A 84 0.19 -17.11 9.30
C SER A 84 -1.30 -16.72 9.33
N ALA A 85 -1.78 -16.26 10.49
CA ALA A 85 -3.08 -15.64 10.68
C ALA A 85 -2.90 -14.20 11.17
N LYS A 86 -1.88 -13.50 10.67
CA LYS A 86 -1.68 -12.08 10.99
C LYS A 86 -2.73 -11.27 10.25
N ASP A 87 -3.83 -11.04 10.94
CA ASP A 87 -4.93 -10.10 10.66
C ASP A 87 -5.15 -9.76 9.19
N THR A 88 -6.05 -10.51 8.55
CA THR A 88 -6.71 -10.14 7.29
C THR A 88 -7.22 -8.68 7.33
N GLN A 89 -7.52 -8.16 8.53
CA GLN A 89 -7.94 -6.77 8.77
C GLN A 89 -6.83 -5.71 8.53
N VAL A 90 -5.55 -6.06 8.63
CA VAL A 90 -4.44 -5.08 8.51
C VAL A 90 -3.94 -4.95 7.06
N GLN A 91 -4.20 -5.94 6.21
CA GLN A 91 -3.71 -5.93 4.82
C GLN A 91 -4.76 -5.59 3.76
N LEU A 92 -6.05 -5.66 4.07
CA LEU A 92 -7.06 -5.27 3.08
C LEU A 92 -7.30 -3.77 3.13
N GLY A 93 -6.96 -3.10 2.04
CA GLY A 93 -7.35 -1.71 1.84
C GLY A 93 -8.87 -1.56 1.65
N PRO A 94 -9.42 -0.35 1.84
CA PRO A 94 -10.86 -0.09 1.75
C PRO A 94 -11.49 -0.55 0.42
N PHE A 95 -10.75 -0.43 -0.69
CA PHE A 95 -11.22 -0.86 -2.02
C PHE A 95 -11.38 -2.38 -2.14
N GLU A 96 -10.46 -3.17 -1.58
CA GLU A 96 -10.56 -4.63 -1.58
C GLU A 96 -11.68 -5.10 -0.65
N CYS A 97 -11.86 -4.44 0.50
CA CYS A 97 -13.01 -4.68 1.38
C CYS A 97 -14.34 -4.42 0.66
N CYS A 98 -14.48 -3.30 -0.04
CA CYS A 98 -15.66 -3.00 -0.84
C CYS A 98 -15.88 -4.03 -1.95
N LYS A 99 -14.82 -4.47 -2.64
CA LYS A 99 -14.91 -5.51 -3.67
C LYS A 99 -15.43 -6.83 -3.11
N LEU A 100 -14.95 -7.26 -1.95
CA LEU A 100 -15.42 -8.47 -1.27
C LEU A 100 -16.86 -8.34 -0.77
N LEU A 101 -17.25 -7.17 -0.25
CA LEU A 101 -18.61 -6.90 0.22
C LEU A 101 -19.62 -6.85 -0.92
N LEU A 102 -19.23 -6.29 -2.07
CA LEU A 102 -20.08 -6.09 -3.25
C LEU A 102 -20.10 -7.29 -4.20
N ASP A 103 -19.06 -8.14 -4.21
CA ASP A 103 -19.06 -9.36 -5.02
C ASP A 103 -20.03 -10.40 -4.45
N SER A 104 -21.06 -10.75 -5.23
CA SER A 104 -22.10 -11.69 -4.83
C SER A 104 -21.54 -13.06 -4.43
N LYS A 105 -20.49 -13.55 -5.11
CA LYS A 105 -19.91 -14.88 -4.86
C LYS A 105 -19.10 -14.93 -3.56
N SER A 106 -18.38 -13.85 -3.25
CA SER A 106 -17.54 -13.74 -2.05
C SER A 106 -18.38 -13.33 -0.84
N SER A 107 -19.30 -12.38 -1.00
CA SER A 107 -20.21 -11.92 0.05
C SER A 107 -21.19 -13.00 0.52
N SER A 108 -21.61 -13.93 -0.36
CA SER A 108 -22.52 -15.02 0.05
C SER A 108 -21.85 -16.08 0.93
N LYS A 109 -20.53 -16.17 0.93
CA LYS A 109 -19.77 -17.13 1.74
C LYS A 109 -19.45 -16.60 3.15
N LEU A 110 -19.54 -15.29 3.34
CA LEU A 110 -19.14 -14.59 4.56
C LEU A 110 -20.31 -14.50 5.55
N SER A 111 -20.03 -14.67 6.83
CA SER A 111 -21.01 -14.45 7.90
C SER A 111 -21.36 -12.96 7.99
N VAL A 112 -22.52 -12.66 8.57
CA VAL A 112 -22.91 -11.27 8.89
C VAL A 112 -21.86 -10.59 9.77
N ARG A 113 -21.24 -11.35 10.68
CA ARG A 113 -20.14 -10.87 11.52
C ARG A 113 -18.92 -10.47 10.69
N ASP A 114 -18.49 -11.33 9.77
CA ASP A 114 -17.33 -11.05 8.91
C ASP A 114 -17.57 -9.84 8.01
N LYS A 115 -18.81 -9.63 7.56
CA LYS A 115 -19.20 -8.43 6.79
C LYS A 115 -19.12 -7.16 7.63
N MET A 116 -19.54 -7.21 8.89
CA MET A 116 -19.36 -6.10 9.83
C MET A 116 -17.86 -5.83 10.04
N ASP A 117 -17.07 -6.88 10.26
CA ASP A 117 -15.63 -6.73 10.47
C ASP A 117 -14.94 -6.09 9.26
N LEU A 118 -15.34 -6.46 8.03
CA LEU A 118 -14.86 -5.81 6.79
C LEU A 118 -15.28 -4.34 6.70
N PHE A 119 -16.50 -4.00 7.12
CA PHE A 119 -16.96 -2.60 7.16
C PHE A 119 -16.17 -1.75 8.16
N PHE A 120 -15.76 -2.33 9.29
CA PHE A 120 -14.99 -1.63 10.31
C PHE A 120 -13.48 -1.50 10.01
N VAL A 121 -13.00 -2.09 8.91
CA VAL A 121 -11.63 -1.84 8.44
C VAL A 121 -11.40 -0.35 8.15
N ASP A 122 -12.39 0.33 7.58
CA ASP A 122 -12.39 1.79 7.40
C ASP A 122 -13.83 2.31 7.41
N TYR A 123 -14.31 2.69 8.60
CA TYR A 123 -15.69 3.11 8.82
C TYR A 123 -16.05 4.43 8.14
N ASP A 124 -15.05 5.21 7.69
CA ASP A 124 -15.26 6.49 7.00
C ASP A 124 -15.29 6.29 5.48
N MET A 125 -14.38 5.51 4.92
CA MET A 125 -14.28 5.30 3.46
C MET A 125 -15.26 4.27 2.91
N ILE A 126 -15.45 3.14 3.59
CA ILE A 126 -16.26 2.03 3.07
C ILE A 126 -17.74 2.42 2.83
N PRO A 127 -18.42 3.16 3.73
CA PRO A 127 -19.79 3.60 3.47
C PRO A 127 -19.90 4.48 2.22
N LEU A 128 -18.92 5.36 2.01
CA LEU A 128 -18.89 6.25 0.84
C LEU A 128 -18.71 5.45 -0.45
N LEU A 129 -17.81 4.48 -0.45
CA LEU A 129 -17.56 3.62 -1.62
C LEU A 129 -18.75 2.72 -1.97
N ILE A 130 -19.52 2.28 -0.98
CA ILE A 130 -20.77 1.51 -1.20
C ILE A 130 -21.90 2.43 -1.68
N HIS A 131 -21.96 3.66 -1.17
CA HIS A 131 -23.01 4.63 -1.50
C HIS A 131 -22.84 5.28 -2.88
N VAL A 132 -21.61 5.40 -3.39
CA VAL A 132 -21.30 6.01 -4.71
C VAL A 132 -21.62 5.04 -5.87
N ARG A 133 -22.81 4.44 -5.82
CA ARG A 133 -23.41 3.72 -6.95
C ARG A 133 -24.53 4.53 -7.59
#